data_AF-A0A842IXH8-F1
#
_entry.id   AF-A0A842IXH8-F1
#
_cell.length_a   1.000
_cell.length_b   1.000
_cell.length_c   1.000
_cell.angle_alpha   90.00
_cell.angle_beta   90.00
_cell.angle_gamma   90.00
#
_symmetry.space_group_name_H-M   'P 1'
#
loop_
_entity.id
_entity.type
_entity.pdbx_description
1 polymer ?
#
loop_
_entity_poly.entity_id
_entity_poly.type
_entity_poly.pdbx_seq_one_letter_code
_entity_poly.pdbx_strand_id
1 'polypeptide(L)'
;MEKSEFDNEWNKSNPKKEHQEILDLISDYLSNHYDQRFGQAIFNLRINEFVNKTDPAKEDYKIRDIHGDTDNKILERIKSQLEWFEKQKKRR
;
A
#
# COMPACT_ATOMS: atom_id res chain seq x y z
N MET A 1 -0.48 -19.96 14.27
CA MET A 1 0.74 -19.91 13.46
C MET A 1 1.79 -19.17 14.24
N GLU A 2 2.87 -19.85 14.58
CA GLU A 2 4.02 -19.19 15.20
C GLU A 2 4.78 -18.35 14.16
N LYS A 3 5.52 -17.32 14.59
CA LYS A 3 6.30 -16.50 13.65
C LYS A 3 7.31 -17.32 12.86
N SER A 4 7.94 -18.29 13.51
CA SER A 4 8.84 -19.27 12.90
C SER A 4 8.15 -20.09 11.79
N GLU A 5 6.89 -20.48 12.00
CA GLU A 5 6.09 -21.22 11.02
C GLU A 5 5.75 -20.34 9.80
N PHE A 6 5.37 -19.08 10.04
CA PHE A 6 5.17 -18.11 8.95
C PHE A 6 6.45 -17.89 8.14
N ASP A 7 7.58 -17.64 8.80
CA ASP A 7 8.85 -17.37 8.14
C ASP A 7 9.31 -18.57 7.28
N ASN A 8 9.08 -19.79 7.75
CA ASN A 8 9.39 -21.01 6.99
C ASN A 8 8.55 -21.12 5.71
N GLU A 9 7.23 -20.95 5.80
CA GLU A 9 6.37 -21.02 4.61
C GLU A 9 6.57 -19.81 3.68
N TRP A 10 6.82 -18.61 4.23
CA TRP A 10 7.18 -17.42 3.46
C TRP A 10 8.43 -17.66 2.64
N ASN A 11 9.54 -18.07 3.25
CA ASN A 11 10.80 -18.32 2.55
C ASN A 11 10.67 -19.43 1.49
N LYS A 12 9.93 -20.50 1.81
CA LYS A 12 9.62 -21.60 0.88
C LYS A 12 8.82 -21.13 -0.35
N SER A 13 7.98 -20.11 -0.19
CA SER A 13 7.23 -19.51 -1.32
C SER A 13 8.10 -18.72 -2.30
N ASN A 14 9.38 -18.49 -1.96
CA ASN A 14 10.33 -17.68 -2.74
C ASN A 14 9.73 -16.31 -3.15
N PRO A 15 9.40 -15.47 -2.16
CA PRO A 15 8.68 -14.23 -2.39
C PRO A 15 9.55 -13.28 -3.19
N LYS A 16 8.92 -12.52 -4.09
CA LYS A 16 9.64 -11.46 -4.79
C LYS A 16 10.09 -10.40 -3.78
N LYS A 17 11.21 -9.76 -4.07
CA LYS A 17 11.75 -8.67 -3.25
C LYS A 17 10.72 -7.56 -3.03
N GLU A 18 9.95 -7.25 -4.07
CA GLU A 18 8.93 -6.22 -4.06
C GLU A 18 7.80 -6.54 -3.07
N HIS A 19 7.45 -7.81 -2.88
CA HIS A 19 6.43 -8.19 -1.90
C HIS A 19 6.86 -7.81 -0.49
N GLN A 20 8.11 -8.13 -0.13
CA GLN A 20 8.66 -7.77 1.18
C GLN A 20 8.72 -6.25 1.34
N GLU A 21 9.18 -5.53 0.33
CA GLU A 21 9.26 -4.06 0.37
C GLU A 21 7.88 -3.41 0.53
N ILE A 22 6.84 -3.93 -0.11
CA ILE A 22 5.46 -3.47 0.07
C ILE A 22 4.99 -3.72 1.51
N LEU A 23 5.25 -4.92 2.06
CA LEU A 23 4.86 -5.27 3.43
C LEU A 23 5.56 -4.36 4.46
N ASP A 24 6.85 -4.12 4.28
CA ASP A 24 7.65 -3.25 5.14
C ASP A 24 7.08 -1.81 5.12
N LEU A 25 6.79 -1.26 3.94
CA LEU A 25 6.21 0.08 3.80
C LEU A 25 4.81 0.21 4.44
N ILE A 26 3.97 -0.82 4.33
CA ILE A 26 2.65 -0.83 4.99
C ILE A 26 2.82 -0.87 6.51
N SER A 27 3.71 -1.74 7.00
CA SER A 27 4.01 -1.88 8.42
C SER A 27 4.53 -0.57 9.01
N ASP A 28 5.51 0.05 8.37
CA ASP A 28 6.09 1.33 8.77
C ASP A 28 5.04 2.44 8.79
N TYR A 29 4.19 2.51 7.75
CA TYR A 29 3.11 3.50 7.70
C TYR A 29 2.12 3.32 8.86
N LEU A 30 1.66 2.09 9.13
CA LEU A 30 0.72 1.81 10.22
C LEU A 30 1.33 2.04 11.60
N SER A 31 2.64 1.81 11.77
CA SER A 31 3.34 2.12 13.03
C SER A 31 3.29 3.61 13.40
N ASN A 32 3.17 4.47 12.40
CA ASN A 32 3.06 5.92 12.56
C ASN A 32 1.62 6.45 12.51
N HIS A 33 0.63 5.58 12.23
CA HIS A 33 -0.79 5.92 12.07
C HIS A 33 -1.67 4.85 12.74
N TYR A 34 -1.47 4.65 14.05
CA TYR A 34 -2.10 3.59 14.84
C TYR A 34 -3.63 3.69 14.92
N ASP A 35 -4.21 4.84 14.59
CA ASP A 35 -5.65 5.09 14.55
C ASP A 35 -6.29 4.59 13.24
N GLN A 36 -5.49 4.32 12.21
CA GLN A 36 -6.00 3.86 10.92
C GLN A 36 -6.22 2.35 10.92
N ARG A 37 -7.36 1.93 10.36
CA ARG A 37 -7.62 0.52 10.05
C ARG A 37 -6.75 0.08 8.87
N PHE A 38 -6.38 -1.20 8.84
CA PHE A 38 -5.56 -1.78 7.76
C PHE A 38 -6.08 -1.42 6.36
N GLY A 39 -7.38 -1.60 6.10
CA GLY A 39 -7.98 -1.24 4.80
C GLY A 39 -7.83 0.24 4.44
N GLN A 40 -7.86 1.15 5.42
CA GLN A 40 -7.61 2.57 5.18
C GLN A 40 -6.15 2.81 4.79
N ALA A 41 -5.20 2.11 5.39
CA ALA A 41 -3.79 2.20 5.00
C ALA A 41 -3.57 1.74 3.55
N ILE A 42 -4.21 0.64 3.12
CA ILE A 42 -4.15 0.16 1.73
C ILE A 42 -4.62 1.24 0.74
N PHE A 43 -5.68 1.97 1.07
CA PHE A 43 -6.17 3.10 0.25
C PHE A 43 -5.27 4.34 0.34
N ASN A 44 -4.85 4.71 1.55
CA ASN A 44 -4.04 5.90 1.80
C ASN A 44 -2.64 5.79 1.17
N LEU A 45 -2.10 4.58 1.07
CA LEU A 45 -0.86 4.26 0.36
C LEU A 45 -1.05 4.03 -1.15
N ARG A 46 -2.30 4.10 -1.64
CA ARG A 46 -2.65 3.94 -3.06
C ARG A 46 -2.24 2.59 -3.66
N ILE A 47 -2.30 1.55 -2.83
CA ILE A 47 -2.19 0.16 -3.26
C ILE A 47 -3.47 -0.20 -4.02
N ASN A 48 -4.63 0.05 -3.38
CA ASN A 48 -5.92 0.18 -4.03
C ASN A 48 -6.31 1.67 -4.11
N GLU A 49 -7.08 2.03 -5.13
CA GLU A 49 -7.61 3.39 -5.29
C GLU A 49 -8.89 3.37 -6.13
N PHE A 50 -9.69 4.43 -6.05
CA PHE A 50 -10.77 4.66 -7.01
C PHE A 50 -10.19 4.93 -8.40
N VAL A 51 -10.92 4.55 -9.45
CA VAL A 51 -10.59 4.90 -10.84
C VAL A 51 -10.48 6.42 -10.98
N ASN A 52 -11.47 7.15 -10.46
CA ASN A 52 -11.42 8.61 -10.32
C ASN A 52 -11.19 9.00 -8.85
N LYS A 53 -9.98 9.46 -8.54
CA LYS A 53 -9.57 9.85 -7.18
C LYS A 53 -10.15 11.18 -6.73
N THR A 54 -10.34 12.12 -7.65
CA THR A 54 -10.81 13.46 -7.31
C THR A 54 -12.33 13.51 -7.18
N ASP A 55 -13.01 12.65 -7.92
CA ASP A 55 -14.47 12.56 -7.92
C ASP A 55 -14.92 11.10 -8.19
N PRO A 56 -14.88 10.24 -7.16
CA PRO A 56 -15.24 8.82 -7.31
C PRO A 56 -16.66 8.60 -7.84
N ALA A 57 -17.59 9.52 -7.57
CA ALA A 57 -18.98 9.41 -7.99
C ALA A 57 -19.15 9.42 -9.53
N LYS A 58 -18.24 10.08 -10.26
CA LYS A 58 -18.25 10.07 -11.75
C LYS A 58 -18.00 8.69 -12.35
N GLU A 59 -17.34 7.81 -11.62
CA GLU A 59 -17.06 6.44 -12.01
C GLU A 59 -17.86 5.45 -11.15
N ASP A 60 -18.96 5.88 -10.54
CA ASP A 60 -19.80 5.05 -9.66
C ASP A 60 -19.00 4.34 -8.56
N TYR A 61 -18.04 5.06 -7.96
CA TYR A 61 -17.15 4.55 -6.92
C TYR A 61 -16.34 3.31 -7.34
N LYS A 62 -16.15 3.10 -8.65
CA LYS A 62 -15.39 1.99 -9.18
C LYS A 62 -13.96 1.99 -8.66
N ILE A 63 -13.54 0.84 -8.14
CA ILE A 63 -12.16 0.59 -7.72
C ILE A 63 -11.31 0.28 -8.95
N ARG A 64 -10.07 0.78 -8.96
CA ARG A 64 -9.07 0.46 -9.98
C ARG A 64 -8.93 -1.06 -10.07
N ASP A 65 -8.93 -1.57 -11.30
CA ASP A 65 -8.51 -2.94 -11.55
C ASP A 65 -7.00 -3.06 -11.35
N ILE A 66 -6.60 -3.90 -10.40
CA ILE A 66 -5.21 -4.15 -10.02
C ILE A 66 -4.64 -5.43 -10.66
N HIS A 67 -5.44 -6.18 -11.43
CA HIS A 67 -4.98 -7.44 -12.04
C HIS A 67 -3.79 -7.23 -12.98
N GLY A 68 -3.70 -6.07 -13.64
CA GLY A 68 -2.58 -5.70 -14.51
C GLY A 68 -1.48 -4.87 -13.84
N ASP A 69 -1.60 -4.56 -12.54
CA ASP A 69 -0.60 -3.79 -11.83
C ASP A 69 0.56 -4.68 -11.39
N THR A 70 1.77 -4.30 -11.81
CA THR A 70 2.98 -4.96 -11.35
C THR A 70 3.36 -4.46 -9.96
N ASP A 71 4.06 -5.30 -9.20
CA ASP A 71 4.55 -4.94 -7.86
C ASP A 71 5.39 -3.65 -7.88
N ASN A 72 6.19 -3.45 -8.94
CA ASN A 72 6.95 -2.21 -9.15
C ASN A 72 6.06 -0.97 -9.28
N LYS A 73 4.95 -1.05 -10.02
CA LYS A 73 4.00 0.08 -10.13
C LYS A 73 3.34 0.38 -8.79
N ILE A 74 3.05 -0.66 -7.99
CA ILE A 74 2.52 -0.49 -6.63
C ILE A 74 3.55 0.25 -5.77
N LEU A 75 4.82 -0.18 -5.79
CA LEU A 75 5.92 0.48 -5.06
C LEU A 75 6.09 1.95 -5.47
N GLU A 76 6.08 2.26 -6.77
CA GLU A 76 6.14 3.64 -7.27
C GLU A 76 5.00 4.51 -6.72
N ARG A 77 3.77 3.96 -6.66
CA ARG A 77 2.61 4.66 -6.08
C ARG A 77 2.77 4.91 -4.58
N ILE A 78 3.19 3.88 -3.82
CA ILE A 78 3.40 4.02 -2.39
C ILE A 78 4.46 5.10 -2.12
N LYS A 79 5.63 5.02 -2.78
CA LYS A 79 6.74 5.96 -2.59
C LYS A 79 6.35 7.39 -2.95
N SER A 80 5.71 7.59 -4.10
CA SER A 80 5.24 8.93 -4.52
C SER A 80 4.20 9.51 -3.56
N GLN A 81 3.35 8.66 -2.96
CA GLN A 81 2.36 9.08 -1.97
C GLN A 81 3.01 9.48 -0.64
N LEU A 82 3.99 8.70 -0.16
CA LEU A 82 4.77 9.03 1.04
C LEU A 82 5.53 10.36 0.85
N GLU A 83 6.18 10.56 -0.30
CA GLU A 83 6.81 11.86 -0.62
C GLU A 83 5.82 13.02 -0.60
N TRP A 84 4.60 12.80 -1.10
CA TRP A 84 3.55 13.81 -1.07
C TRP A 84 3.15 14.16 0.37
N PHE A 85 2.98 13.17 1.25
CA PHE A 85 2.71 13.41 2.67
C PHE A 85 3.80 14.28 3.32
N GLU A 86 5.07 13.97 3.08
CA GLU A 86 6.19 14.75 3.61
C GLU A 86 6.21 16.19 3.06
N LYS A 87 5.89 16.38 1.77
CA LYS A 87 5.72 17.71 1.18
C LYS A 87 4.57 18.49 1.83
N GLN A 88 3.46 17.85 2.19
CA GLN A 88 2.36 18.51 2.88
C GLN A 88 2.72 18.88 4.33
N LYS A 89 3.44 18.02 5.06
CA LYS A 89 3.90 18.31 6.42
C LYS A 89 4.76 19.58 6.46
N LYS A 90 5.67 19.76 5.50
CA LYS A 90 6.55 20.95 5.42
C LYS A 90 5.83 22.26 5.08
N ARG A 91 4.61 22.20 4.57
CA ARG A 91 3.80 23.39 4.20
C ARG A 91 2.91 23.89 5.32
N ARG A 92 2.76 23.10 6.39
CA ARG A 92 2.03 23.44 7.60
C ARG A 92 2.98 24.00 8.64
#